data_AF-F3GPI9-F1
#
_entry.id   AF-F3GPI9-F1
#
_cell.length_a   1.000
_cell.length_b   1.000
_cell.length_c   1.000
_cell.angle_alpha   90.00
_cell.angle_beta   90.00
_cell.angle_gamma   90.00
#
_symmetry.space_group_name_H-M   'P 1'
#
loop_
_entity.id
_entity.type
_entity.pdbx_description
1 polymer ?
#
loop_
_entity_poly.entity_id
_entity_poly.type
_entity_poly.pdbx_seq_one_letter_code
_entity_poly.pdbx_strand_id
1 'polypeptide(L)' 'MSLRNTLQVLAGPAWQVKVNEVTRGVCFVLRPGYQLPESSKPVALAQPAQPASTGSTSVASTSP' A
#
# COMPACT_ATOMS: atom_id res chain seq x y z
N MET A 1 3.40 26.74 -4.70
CA MET A 1 2.97 25.38 -5.08
C MET A 1 3.04 24.50 -3.83
N SER A 2 2.03 23.69 -3.49
CA SER A 2 2.03 22.88 -2.26
C SER A 2 2.42 21.42 -2.54
N LEU A 3 2.98 20.71 -1.55
CA LEU A 3 3.34 19.29 -1.66
C LEU A 3 2.21 18.44 -2.23
N ARG A 4 0.98 18.63 -1.73
CA ARG A 4 -0.21 17.93 -2.21
C ARG A 4 -0.46 18.17 -3.70
N ASN A 5 -0.28 19.41 -4.18
CA ASN A 5 -0.48 19.76 -5.58
C ASN A 5 0.56 19.06 -6.46
N THR A 6 1.83 19.09 -6.05
CA THR A 6 2.92 18.36 -6.76
C THR A 6 2.67 16.86 -6.79
N LEU A 7 2.32 16.25 -5.64
CA LEU A 7 2.00 14.82 -5.55
C LEU A 7 0.80 14.44 -6.42
N GLN A 8 -0.19 15.32 -6.51
CA GLN A 8 -1.36 15.09 -7.35
C GLN A 8 -1.02 15.12 -8.83
N VAL A 9 -0.11 16.00 -9.26
CA VAL A 9 0.41 16.02 -10.64
C VAL A 9 1.21 14.75 -10.93
N LEU A 10 2.08 14.31 -10.00
CA LEU A 10 2.92 13.13 -10.18
C LEU A 10 2.12 11.82 -10.22
N ALA A 11 1.09 11.68 -9.38
CA ALA A 11 0.26 10.48 -9.35
C ALA A 11 -0.72 10.40 -10.53
N GLY A 12 -1.11 11.55 -11.08
CA GLY A 12 -2.06 11.64 -12.19
C GLY A 12 -3.53 11.71 -11.76
N PRO A 13 -4.44 11.95 -12.72
CA PRO A 13 -5.83 12.36 -12.44
C PRO A 13 -6.74 11.25 -11.92
N ALA A 14 -6.36 9.98 -12.06
CA ALA A 14 -7.13 8.86 -11.54
C ALA A 14 -7.02 8.72 -10.01
N TRP A 15 -5.98 9.32 -9.42
CA TRP A 15 -5.60 9.12 -8.03
C TRP A 15 -5.89 10.35 -7.18
N GLN A 16 -6.44 10.10 -5.99
CA GLN A 16 -6.61 11.09 -4.92
C GLN A 16 -5.46 10.99 -3.93
N VAL A 17 -4.82 12.11 -3.65
CA VAL A 17 -3.74 12.20 -2.66
C VAL A 17 -4.32 12.49 -1.27
N LYS A 18 -4.01 11.62 -0.31
CA LYS A 18 -4.25 11.82 1.13
C LYS A 18 -2.92 11.99 1.83
N VAL A 19 -2.77 13.07 2.60
CA VAL A 19 -1.57 13.35 3.39
C VAL A 19 -1.94 13.27 4.85
N ASN A 20 -1.21 12.47 5.62
CA ASN A 20 -1.26 12.50 7.06
C ASN A 20 -0.06 13.31 7.56
N GLU A 21 -0.30 14.53 8.00
CA GLU A 21 0.76 15.44 8.43
C GLU A 21 1.38 15.04 9.77
N VAL A 22 0.63 14.32 10.62
CA VAL A 22 1.10 13.84 11.94
C VAL A 22 2.13 12.73 11.77
N THR A 23 1.87 11.78 10.88
CA THR A 23 2.79 10.66 10.61
C THR A 23 3.73 10.91 9.43
N ARG A 24 3.61 12.08 8.78
CA ARG A 24 4.28 12.40 7.50
C ARG A 24 4.03 11.37 6.40
N GLY A 25 2.90 10.69 6.46
CA GLY A 25 2.50 9.66 5.50
C GLY A 25 1.77 10.24 4.28
N VAL A 26 1.92 9.59 3.13
CA VAL A 26 1.18 9.90 1.90
C VAL A 26 0.54 8.63 1.38
N CYS A 27 -0.75 8.70 1.03
CA CYS A 27 -1.50 7.59 0.45
C CYS A 27 -2.21 8.03 -0.84
N PHE A 28 -2.34 7.09 -1.78
CA PHE A 28 -3.05 7.30 -3.04
C PHE A 28 -4.27 6.39 -3.09
N VAL A 29 -5.43 6.99 -3.37
CA VAL A 29 -6.70 6.27 -3.44
C VAL A 29 -7.31 6.49 -4.81
N LEU A 30 -7.75 5.41 -5.45
CA LEU A 30 -8.37 5.49 -6.76
C LEU A 30 -9.74 6.14 -6.66
N ARG A 31 -10.07 7.05 -7.60
CA ARG A 31 -11.41 7.65 -7.64
C ARG A 31 -12.46 6.59 -7.97
N PRO A 32 -13.68 6.71 -7.42
CA PRO A 32 -14.81 5.91 -7.86
C PRO A 32 -14.98 6.05 -9.38
N GLY A 33 -15.14 4.92 -10.09
CA GLY A 33 -15.25 4.89 -11.56
C GLY A 33 -13.91 4.74 -12.29
N TYR A 34 -12.79 4.79 -11.58
CA TYR A 34 -11.51 4.30 -12.11
C TYR A 34 -11.27 2.90 -11.57
N GLN A 35 -10.89 1.98 -12.46
CA GLN A 35 -10.47 0.65 -12.11
C GLN A 35 -8.98 0.52 -12.45
N LEU A 36 -8.19 0.04 -11.51
CA LEU A 36 -6.83 -0.35 -11.82
C LEU A 36 -6.93 -1.52 -12.81
N PRO A 37 -6.11 -1.58 -13.88
CA PRO A 37 -6.05 -2.78 -14.71
C PRO A 37 -5.95 -3.98 -13.77
N GLU A 38 -6.79 -5.01 -13.95
CA GLU A 38 -6.73 -6.20 -13.11
C GLU A 38 -5.28 -6.63 -13.13
N SER A 39 -4.59 -6.39 -12.01
CA SER A 39 -3.21 -6.79 -11.81
C SER A 39 -3.29 -8.28 -12.01
N SER A 40 -2.86 -8.75 -13.19
CA SER A 40 -2.93 -10.13 -13.63
C SER A 40 -2.63 -10.94 -12.39
N LYS A 41 -3.67 -11.56 -11.82
CA LYS A 41 -3.60 -12.33 -10.58
C LYS A 41 -2.29 -13.07 -10.72
N PRO A 42 -1.26 -12.84 -9.87
CA PRO A 42 -0.02 -13.57 -10.04
C PRO A 42 -0.50 -15.01 -10.11
N VAL A 43 -0.37 -15.61 -11.30
CA VAL A 43 -0.50 -17.04 -11.45
C VAL A 43 0.48 -17.47 -10.38
N ALA A 44 -0.07 -18.10 -9.34
CA ALA A 44 0.75 -18.79 -8.38
C ALA A 44 1.49 -19.81 -9.25
N LEU A 45 2.65 -19.41 -9.78
CA LEU A 45 3.67 -20.31 -10.23
C LEU A 45 3.83 -21.20 -9.02
N ALA A 46 3.37 -22.44 -9.17
CA ALA A 46 3.39 -23.44 -8.14
C ALA A 46 4.72 -23.32 -7.40
N GLN A 47 4.67 -22.79 -6.17
CA GLN A 47 5.83 -22.77 -5.30
C GLN A 47 6.19 -24.24 -5.10
N PRO A 48 7.41 -24.70 -5.44
CA PRO A 48 7.90 -25.96 -4.91
C PRO A 48 7.84 -25.80 -3.40
N ALA A 49 7.11 -26.69 -2.72
CA ALA A 49 6.78 -26.60 -1.31
C ALA A 49 7.99 -26.19 -0.45
N GLN A 50 8.02 -24.93 0.01
CA GLN A 50 8.83 -24.56 1.15
C GLN A 50 7.99 -24.85 2.40
N PRO A 51 8.48 -25.69 3.33
CA PRO A 51 7.74 -26.06 4.51
C PRO A 51 7.45 -24.82 5.37
N ALA A 52 6.21 -24.75 5.84
CA ALA A 52 5.67 -23.73 6.70
C ALA A 52 6.62 -23.38 7.86
N SER A 53 6.82 -22.08 8.08
CA SER A 53 7.09 -21.58 9.42
C SER A 53 6.01 -20.56 9.75
N THR A 54 4.99 -21.12 10.40
CA THR A 54 3.99 -20.46 11.22
C THR A 54 4.63 -19.44 12.16
N GLY A 55 4.03 -18.25 12.29
CA GLY A 55 4.43 -17.30 13.31
C GLY A 55 3.74 -15.96 13.21
N SER A 56 2.41 -15.98 13.30
CA SER A 56 1.62 -14.77 13.58
C SER A 56 1.87 -14.30 15.02
N THR A 57 1.56 -13.02 15.30
CA THR A 57 1.41 -12.36 16.63
C THR A 57 2.72 -11.83 17.23
N SER A 58 2.95 -10.51 17.32
CA SER A 58 2.48 -9.61 18.40
C SER A 58 2.86 -10.19 19.78
N VAL A 59 3.71 -9.62 20.63
CA VAL A 59 3.82 -8.24 21.13
C VAL A 59 5.17 -8.09 21.84
N ALA A 60 5.68 -6.86 21.90
CA ALA A 60 6.71 -6.48 22.86
C ALA A 60 6.16 -6.54 24.29
N SER A 61 6.88 -7.19 25.21
CA SER A 61 6.68 -7.02 26.65
C SER A 61 8.03 -7.08 27.40
N THR A 62 8.14 -6.14 28.31
CA THR A 62 9.29 -5.57 29.02
C THR A 62 10.03 -6.50 30.00
N SER A 63 11.30 -6.14 30.27
CA SER A 63 12.20 -6.49 31.40
C SER A 63 11.51 -6.70 32.76
N PRO A 64 12.18 -7.35 33.73
CA PRO A 64 13.30 -6.74 34.45
C PRO A 64 14.65 -7.42 34.24
#